data_AF-A0A933ESJ4-F1
#
_entry.id   AF-A0A933ESJ4-F1
#
_cell.length_a   1.000
_cell.length_b   1.000
_cell.length_c   1.000
_cell.angle_alpha   90.00
_cell.angle_beta   90.00
_cell.angle_gamma   90.00
#
_symmetry.space_group_name_H-M   'P 1'
#
loop_
_entity.id
_entity.type
_entity.pdbx_description
1 polymer ?
#
loop_
_entity_poly.entity_id
_entity_poly.type
_entity_poly.pdbx_seq_one_letter_code
_entity_poly.pdbx_strand_id
1 'polypeptide(L)'
;MEVIQCKYWSSEKTIHEKHVFQLYGTKVAYEIDQPYTQASYWSQEDFDGVGRVTPRLFTSTILSDRAKQFARALEVKYTENFRLQRYPCKCNVSLRDGSKIYHLPFDQQYDRTVILPEKLECWVDTVEEAEALGFRRAFRWKGLDT
;
A
#
# COMPACT_ATOMS: atom_id res chain seq x y z
N MET A 1 -11.54 -6.37 -9.79
CA MET A 1 -10.13 -5.92 -9.63
C MET A 1 -10.14 -4.45 -9.20
N GLU A 2 -9.27 -4.02 -8.30
CA GLU A 2 -9.14 -2.58 -7.93
C GLU A 2 -7.76 -2.05 -8.32
N VAL A 3 -7.71 -0.85 -8.91
CA VAL A 3 -6.47 -0.07 -9.09
C VAL A 3 -6.47 1.00 -8.01
N ILE A 4 -5.51 0.93 -7.09
CA ILE A 4 -5.49 1.76 -5.90
C ILE A 4 -4.35 2.78 -5.98
N GLN A 5 -4.67 4.04 -5.71
CA GLN A 5 -3.67 5.08 -5.50
C GLN A 5 -3.83 5.66 -4.09
N CYS A 6 -2.71 5.78 -3.39
CA CYS A 6 -2.65 6.38 -2.05
C CYS A 6 -1.91 7.72 -2.11
N LYS A 7 -2.47 8.76 -1.51
CA LYS A 7 -1.86 10.10 -1.39
C LYS A 7 -1.88 10.55 0.06
N TYR A 8 -0.77 10.36 0.76
CA TYR A 8 -0.60 10.80 2.14
C TYR A 8 0.00 12.21 2.19
N TRP A 9 -0.87 13.22 2.28
CA TRP A 9 -0.53 14.65 2.26
C TRP A 9 -0.88 15.32 3.58
N SER A 10 -0.32 16.52 3.81
CA SER A 10 -0.72 17.38 4.94
C SER A 10 -2.24 17.61 4.93
N SER A 11 -2.84 17.65 6.12
CA SER A 11 -4.27 17.93 6.32
C SER A 11 -4.70 19.31 5.81
N GLU A 12 -3.76 20.25 5.66
CA GLU A 12 -4.02 21.59 5.13
C GLU A 12 -4.08 21.62 3.59
N LYS A 13 -3.64 20.55 2.93
CA LYS A 13 -3.66 20.45 1.47
C LYS A 13 -4.96 19.83 1.00
N THR A 14 -5.32 20.11 -0.24
CA THR A 14 -6.48 19.53 -0.90
C THR A 14 -6.06 18.74 -2.13
N ILE A 15 -6.69 17.59 -2.33
CA ILE A 15 -6.53 16.79 -3.54
C ILE A 15 -7.43 17.36 -4.64
N HIS A 16 -6.80 17.81 -5.71
CA HIS A 16 -7.47 18.34 -6.90
C HIS A 16 -7.66 17.27 -7.99
N GLU A 17 -8.49 17.60 -8.97
CA GLU A 17 -8.97 16.72 -10.05
C GLU A 17 -7.86 16.02 -10.82
N LYS A 18 -6.67 16.62 -10.90
CA LYS A 18 -5.46 16.02 -11.47
C LYS A 18 -5.24 14.59 -10.98
N HIS A 19 -5.39 14.33 -9.68
CA HIS A 19 -5.13 13.00 -9.11
C HIS A 19 -6.24 11.99 -9.44
N VAL A 20 -7.47 12.45 -9.64
CA VAL A 20 -8.58 11.63 -10.13
C VAL A 20 -8.33 11.25 -11.59
N PHE A 21 -7.91 12.21 -12.42
CA PHE A 21 -7.60 11.96 -13.84
C PHE A 21 -6.42 11.02 -14.02
N GLN A 22 -5.35 11.22 -13.25
CA GLN A 22 -4.19 10.33 -13.26
C GLN A 22 -4.59 8.89 -12.92
N LEU A 23 -5.33 8.69 -11.83
CA LEU A 23 -5.79 7.36 -11.42
C LEU A 23 -6.73 6.73 -12.44
N TYR A 24 -7.65 7.52 -13.02
CA TYR A 24 -8.51 7.04 -14.09
C TYR A 24 -7.70 6.60 -15.32
N GLY A 25 -6.71 7.41 -15.73
CA GLY A 25 -5.77 7.06 -16.79
C GLY A 25 -4.99 5.78 -16.48
N THR A 26 -4.56 5.57 -15.23
CA THR A 26 -3.92 4.32 -14.80
C THR A 26 -4.87 3.13 -14.91
N LYS A 27 -6.15 3.29 -14.56
CA LYS A 27 -7.16 2.24 -14.75
C LYS A 27 -7.32 1.89 -16.23
N VAL A 28 -7.39 2.88 -17.11
CA VAL A 28 -7.48 2.65 -18.57
C VAL A 28 -6.23 1.95 -19.10
N ALA A 29 -5.03 2.38 -18.67
CA ALA A 29 -3.78 1.73 -19.06
C ALA A 29 -3.76 0.26 -18.60
N TYR A 30 -4.11 0.00 -17.33
CA TYR A 30 -4.21 -1.36 -16.81
C TYR A 30 -5.17 -2.22 -17.64
N GLU A 31 -6.33 -1.67 -18.01
CA GLU A 31 -7.28 -2.35 -18.89
C GLU A 31 -6.70 -2.61 -20.27
N ILE A 32 -5.98 -1.68 -20.91
CA ILE A 32 -5.35 -1.92 -22.23
C ILE A 32 -4.30 -3.03 -22.17
N ASP A 33 -3.55 -3.10 -21.07
CA ASP A 33 -2.44 -4.03 -20.90
C ASP A 33 -2.89 -5.45 -20.51
N GLN A 34 -4.18 -5.68 -20.20
CA GLN A 34 -4.67 -7.03 -19.95
C GLN A 34 -4.80 -7.82 -21.26
N PRO A 35 -4.35 -9.09 -21.30
CA PRO A 35 -4.39 -9.90 -22.52
C PRO A 35 -5.81 -10.19 -23.04
N TYR A 36 -6.84 -10.04 -22.20
CA TYR A 36 -8.24 -10.34 -22.57
C TYR A 36 -8.95 -9.15 -23.24
N THR A 37 -8.59 -7.90 -22.90
CA THR A 37 -9.23 -6.65 -23.36
C THR A 37 -8.78 -6.18 -24.74
N GLN A 38 -7.83 -6.87 -25.37
CA GLN A 38 -7.44 -6.60 -26.75
C GLN A 38 -8.52 -7.04 -27.77
N ALA A 39 -9.47 -7.87 -27.34
CA ALA A 39 -10.63 -8.26 -28.14
C ALA A 39 -11.86 -7.43 -27.74
N SER A 40 -12.17 -6.44 -28.60
CA SER A 40 -13.45 -5.72 -28.69
C SER A 40 -13.79 -4.71 -27.60
N TYR A 41 -14.33 -3.58 -28.04
CA TYR A 41 -15.28 -2.79 -27.28
C TYR A 41 -16.42 -3.73 -26.85
N TRP A 42 -16.38 -4.20 -25.60
CA TRP A 42 -17.27 -5.23 -25.08
C TRP A 42 -18.75 -4.86 -25.24
N SER A 43 -19.51 -5.74 -25.89
CA SER A 43 -20.94 -5.87 -25.72
C SER A 43 -21.26 -6.17 -24.25
N GLN A 44 -22.38 -5.63 -23.76
CA GLN A 44 -22.85 -5.72 -22.38
C GLN A 44 -23.04 -7.14 -21.83
N GLU A 45 -22.96 -8.18 -22.68
CA GLU A 45 -23.43 -9.52 -22.37
C GLU A 45 -22.31 -10.54 -22.05
N ASP A 46 -21.03 -10.22 -22.27
CA ASP A 46 -19.90 -11.15 -22.03
C ASP A 46 -19.19 -10.94 -20.68
N PHE A 47 -19.88 -10.35 -19.70
CA PHE A 47 -19.31 -9.92 -18.42
C PHE A 47 -19.12 -11.03 -17.38
N ASP A 48 -18.81 -12.26 -17.77
CA ASP A 48 -18.66 -13.38 -16.81
C ASP A 48 -17.20 -13.83 -16.58
N GLY A 49 -16.20 -13.15 -17.16
CA GLY A 49 -14.79 -13.56 -17.04
C GLY A 49 -13.82 -12.53 -16.43
N VAL A 50 -13.95 -11.25 -16.77
CA VAL A 50 -13.00 -10.21 -16.34
C VAL A 50 -13.74 -9.11 -15.61
N GLY A 51 -13.87 -9.27 -14.29
CA GLY A 51 -14.60 -8.33 -13.44
C GLY A 51 -14.06 -6.90 -13.57
N ARG A 52 -14.97 -5.95 -13.83
CA ARG A 52 -14.75 -4.49 -13.94
C ARG A 52 -13.63 -3.99 -13.03
N VAL A 53 -12.66 -3.29 -13.62
CA VAL A 53 -11.58 -2.63 -12.90
C VAL A 53 -12.13 -1.37 -12.22
N THR A 54 -12.02 -1.31 -10.90
CA THR A 54 -12.51 -0.16 -10.11
C THR A 54 -11.33 0.69 -9.63
N PRO A 55 -11.19 1.95 -10.07
CA PRO A 55 -10.18 2.85 -9.53
C PRO A 55 -10.59 3.34 -8.13
N ARG A 56 -9.66 3.32 -7.18
CA ARG A 56 -9.87 3.82 -5.81
C ARG A 56 -8.72 4.69 -5.31
N LEU A 57 -9.06 5.87 -4.80
CA LEU A 57 -8.13 6.83 -4.22
C LEU A 57 -8.25 6.88 -2.69
N PHE A 58 -7.15 6.64 -1.98
CA PHE A 58 -7.06 6.92 -0.54
C PHE A 58 -6.23 8.18 -0.32
N THR A 59 -6.68 9.02 0.61
CA THR A 59 -5.89 10.16 1.05
C THR A 59 -6.08 10.47 2.53
N SER A 60 -5.03 11.00 3.15
CA SER A 60 -5.06 11.49 4.53
C SER A 60 -5.72 12.85 4.68
N THR A 61 -6.03 13.52 3.56
CA THR A 61 -6.71 14.81 3.53
C THR A 61 -8.03 14.68 2.75
N ILE A 62 -8.57 15.80 2.27
CA ILE A 62 -9.81 15.91 1.53
C ILE A 62 -9.58 16.15 0.03
N LEU A 63 -10.57 15.79 -0.78
CA LEU A 63 -10.72 16.15 -2.17
C LEU A 63 -11.47 17.48 -2.28
N SER A 64 -11.08 18.30 -3.26
CA SER A 64 -11.87 19.47 -3.64
C SER A 64 -13.24 19.06 -4.20
N ASP A 65 -14.24 19.95 -4.12
CA ASP A 65 -15.57 19.69 -4.67
C ASP A 65 -15.53 19.38 -6.17
N ARG A 66 -14.64 20.05 -6.90
CA ARG A 66 -14.43 19.79 -8.33
C ARG A 66 -13.89 18.38 -8.56
N ALA A 67 -12.91 17.95 -7.77
CA ALA A 67 -12.39 16.58 -7.82
C ALA A 67 -13.48 15.54 -7.50
N LYS A 68 -14.36 15.81 -6.52
CA LYS A 68 -15.50 14.92 -6.19
C LYS A 68 -16.52 14.81 -7.32
N GLN A 69 -16.79 15.90 -8.05
CA GLN A 69 -17.64 15.86 -9.25
C GLN A 69 -17.05 14.94 -10.31
N PHE A 70 -15.75 15.09 -10.62
CA PHE A 70 -15.07 14.22 -11.58
C PHE A 70 -14.99 12.77 -11.10
N ALA A 71 -14.74 12.54 -9.81
CA ALA A 71 -14.71 11.20 -9.24
C ALA A 71 -16.05 10.48 -9.42
N ARG A 72 -17.18 11.18 -9.24
CA ARG A 72 -18.52 10.63 -9.55
C ARG A 72 -18.69 10.33 -11.03
N ALA A 73 -18.31 11.26 -11.91
CA ALA A 73 -18.47 11.12 -13.35
C ALA A 73 -17.61 9.98 -13.95
N LEU A 74 -16.41 9.76 -13.39
CA LEU A 74 -15.46 8.75 -13.84
C LEU A 74 -15.51 7.46 -12.99
N GLU A 75 -16.47 7.37 -12.06
CA GLU A 75 -16.67 6.25 -11.15
C GLU A 75 -15.42 5.86 -10.34
N VAL A 76 -14.58 6.86 -10.03
CA VAL A 76 -13.42 6.73 -9.16
C VAL A 76 -13.90 6.78 -7.71
N LYS A 77 -13.73 5.67 -6.99
CA LYS A 77 -14.02 5.61 -5.55
C LYS A 77 -12.95 6.39 -4.79
N TYR A 78 -13.31 6.99 -3.66
CA TYR A 78 -12.33 7.67 -2.82
C TYR A 78 -12.64 7.53 -1.32
N THR A 79 -11.59 7.62 -0.52
CA THR A 79 -11.64 7.66 0.95
C THR A 79 -10.80 8.86 1.41
N GLU A 80 -11.45 9.83 2.03
CA GLU A 80 -10.82 11.01 2.63
C GLU A 80 -10.45 10.75 4.09
N ASN A 81 -9.54 11.57 4.63
CA ASN A 81 -9.14 11.53 6.04
C ASN A 81 -8.66 10.13 6.52
N PHE A 82 -8.13 9.32 5.59
CA PHE A 82 -7.57 8.02 5.90
C PHE A 82 -6.19 8.18 6.55
N ARG A 83 -6.17 8.15 7.89
CA ARG A 83 -4.93 8.30 8.66
C ARG A 83 -4.10 7.03 8.57
N LEU A 84 -2.80 7.22 8.37
CA LEU A 84 -1.85 6.13 8.42
C LEU A 84 -1.75 5.68 9.87
N GLN A 85 -2.09 4.43 10.12
CA GLN A 85 -1.86 3.83 11.43
C GLN A 85 -0.37 3.57 11.60
N ARG A 86 0.07 3.48 12.85
CA ARG A 86 1.43 3.08 13.16
C ARG A 86 1.64 1.66 12.60
N TYR A 87 2.67 1.51 11.78
CA TYR A 87 3.09 0.18 11.36
C TYR A 87 3.99 -0.40 12.46
N PRO A 88 3.70 -1.61 12.95
CA PRO A 88 4.45 -2.20 14.06
C PRO A 88 5.89 -2.51 13.65
N CYS A 89 6.76 -2.74 14.62
CA CYS A 89 8.00 -3.47 14.43
C CYS A 89 7.70 -4.97 14.30
N LYS A 90 8.45 -5.66 13.45
CA LYS A 90 8.43 -7.11 13.32
C LYS A 90 9.61 -7.71 14.06
N CYS A 91 9.36 -8.44 15.14
CA CYS A 91 10.37 -9.09 15.98
C CYS A 91 10.51 -10.57 15.57
N ASN A 92 11.59 -10.90 14.86
CA ASN A 92 11.88 -12.22 14.32
C ASN A 92 13.02 -12.91 15.08
N VAL A 93 12.95 -14.24 15.18
CA VAL A 93 14.04 -15.06 15.72
C VAL A 93 14.70 -15.79 14.56
N SER A 94 15.98 -15.49 14.32
CA SER A 94 16.74 -16.09 13.23
C SER A 94 16.86 -17.60 13.40
N LEU A 95 16.47 -18.35 12.37
CA LEU A 95 16.60 -19.81 12.35
C LEU A 95 18.06 -20.27 12.23
N ARG A 96 19.00 -19.37 11.88
CA ARG A 96 20.42 -19.73 11.67
C ARG A 96 21.19 -19.80 12.97
N ASP A 97 20.96 -18.83 13.86
CA ASP A 97 21.77 -18.59 15.05
C ASP A 97 20.93 -18.29 16.30
N GLY A 98 19.60 -18.30 16.20
CA GLY A 98 18.69 -17.97 17.29
C GLY A 98 18.69 -16.48 17.66
N SER A 99 19.32 -15.61 16.87
CA SER A 99 19.38 -14.18 17.18
C SER A 99 18.00 -13.52 17.09
N LYS A 100 17.68 -12.70 18.10
CA LYS A 100 16.45 -11.91 18.16
C LYS A 100 16.65 -10.58 17.42
N ILE A 101 15.97 -10.40 16.29
CA ILE A 101 16.12 -9.22 15.42
C ILE A 101 14.76 -8.54 15.25
N TYR A 102 14.68 -7.24 15.47
CA TYR A 102 13.49 -6.45 15.08
C TYR A 102 13.74 -5.63 13.83
N HIS A 103 12.71 -5.55 13.00
CA HIS A 103 12.65 -4.78 11.76
C HIS A 103 11.63 -3.65 11.93
N LEU A 104 12.02 -2.40 11.63
CA LEU A 104 11.05 -1.31 11.46
C LEU A 104 10.47 -1.36 10.04
N PRO A 105 9.32 -0.71 9.80
CA PRO A 105 8.64 -0.68 8.51
C PRO A 105 9.50 -0.27 7.30
N PHE A 106 10.59 0.46 7.54
CA PHE A 106 11.51 0.96 6.51
C PHE A 106 12.83 0.16 6.41
N ASP A 107 12.93 -0.99 7.08
CA ASP A 107 14.08 -1.88 6.90
C ASP A 107 13.88 -2.79 5.68
N GLN A 108 15.00 -3.11 5.00
CA GLN A 108 15.02 -3.88 3.75
C GLN A 108 14.30 -5.23 3.84
N GLN A 109 14.32 -5.88 5.00
CA GLN A 109 13.71 -7.19 5.21
C GLN A 109 12.32 -7.11 5.82
N TYR A 110 11.80 -5.93 6.17
CA TYR A 110 10.53 -5.82 6.90
C TYR A 110 9.37 -6.51 6.18
N ASP A 111 9.18 -6.26 4.88
CA ASP A 111 8.09 -6.86 4.11
C ASP A 111 8.28 -8.36 3.87
N ARG A 112 9.53 -8.82 3.82
CA ARG A 112 9.89 -10.23 3.61
C ARG A 112 9.81 -11.05 4.90
N THR A 113 10.03 -10.43 6.04
CA THR A 113 9.94 -11.07 7.35
C THR A 113 8.48 -11.39 7.65
N VAL A 114 8.19 -12.68 7.77
CA VAL A 114 6.92 -13.20 8.26
C VAL A 114 7.11 -13.56 9.73
N ILE A 115 6.17 -13.14 10.57
CA ILE A 115 6.21 -13.40 12.01
C ILE A 115 5.50 -14.71 12.30
N LEU A 116 6.17 -15.59 13.03
CA LEU A 116 5.70 -16.90 13.44
C LEU A 116 5.57 -16.95 14.98
N PRO A 117 4.38 -16.69 15.55
CA PRO A 117 4.18 -16.62 17.00
C PRO A 117 4.64 -17.87 17.75
N GLU A 118 4.54 -19.05 17.14
CA GLU A 118 5.01 -20.32 17.70
C GLU A 118 6.54 -20.39 17.90
N LYS A 119 7.29 -19.45 17.32
CA LYS A 119 8.75 -19.31 17.46
C LYS A 119 9.14 -18.14 18.36
N LEU A 120 8.23 -17.67 19.22
CA LEU A 120 8.43 -16.50 20.09
C LEU A 120 8.68 -15.20 19.30
N GLU A 121 8.21 -15.15 18.05
CA GLU A 121 8.22 -13.95 17.22
C GLU A 121 6.95 -13.13 17.49
N CYS A 122 7.02 -11.82 17.31
CA CYS A 122 5.88 -10.96 17.60
C CYS A 122 5.89 -9.65 16.81
N TRP A 123 4.77 -8.95 16.86
CA TRP A 123 4.68 -7.54 16.50
C TRP A 123 4.68 -6.71 17.77
N VAL A 124 5.40 -5.59 17.74
CA VAL A 124 5.41 -4.60 18.83
C VAL A 124 5.26 -3.21 18.23
N ASP A 125 4.64 -2.28 18.94
CA ASP A 125 4.37 -0.96 18.38
C ASP A 125 5.60 -0.05 18.47
N THR A 126 6.49 -0.31 19.42
CA THR A 126 7.61 0.58 19.74
C THR A 126 8.96 -0.14 19.74
N VAL A 127 10.04 0.63 19.60
CA VAL A 127 11.40 0.09 19.64
C VAL A 127 11.75 -0.34 21.06
N GLU A 128 11.27 0.44 22.03
CA GLU A 128 11.43 0.22 23.45
C GLU A 128 10.87 -1.14 23.88
N GLU A 129 9.67 -1.50 23.38
CA GLU A 129 9.08 -2.83 23.59
C GLU A 129 9.92 -3.95 22.96
N ALA A 130 10.42 -3.75 21.73
CA ALA A 130 11.27 -4.74 21.06
C ALA A 130 12.55 -5.02 21.86
N GLU A 131 13.20 -3.96 22.33
CA GLU A 131 14.45 -4.02 23.08
C GLU A 131 14.23 -4.62 24.47
N ALA A 132 13.12 -4.29 25.14
CA ALA A 132 12.73 -4.92 26.41
C ALA A 132 12.51 -6.44 26.29
N LEU A 133 12.05 -6.92 25.12
CA LEU A 133 11.92 -8.34 24.80
C LEU A 133 13.25 -9.01 24.38
N GLY A 134 14.34 -8.25 24.36
CA GLY A 134 15.69 -8.70 24.04
C GLY A 134 15.97 -8.78 22.54
N PHE A 135 15.18 -8.11 21.70
CA PHE A 135 15.46 -8.00 20.26
C PHE A 135 16.42 -6.85 20.01
N ARG A 136 17.38 -7.06 19.10
CA ARG A 136 18.25 -6.01 18.60
C ARG A 136 17.81 -5.52 17.22
N ARG A 137 18.23 -4.32 16.87
CA ARG A 137 17.96 -3.71 15.56
C ARG A 137 18.54 -4.53 14.40
N ALA A 138 17.79 -4.66 13.30
CA ALA A 138 18.30 -5.19 12.05
C ALA A 138 19.45 -4.33 11.49
N PHE A 139 20.54 -4.95 11.03
CA PHE A 139 21.66 -4.22 10.45
C PHE A 139 21.28 -3.62 9.10
N ARG A 140 21.66 -2.36 8.89
CA ARG A 140 21.67 -1.77 7.55
C ARG A 140 22.98 -2.15 6.86
N TRP A 141 22.88 -2.76 5.68
CA TRP A 141 24.03 -2.95 4.83
C TRP A 141 24.62 -1.58 4.46
N LYS A 142 25.90 -1.39 4.75
CA LYS A 142 26.70 -0.31 4.21
C LYS A 142 27.55 -0.95 3.12
N GLY A 143 27.55 -0.37 1.92
CA GLY A 143 28.45 -0.83 0.87
C GLY A 143 29.90 -0.81 1.35
N LEU A 144 30.73 -1.67 0.77
CA LEU A 144 32.16 -1.46 0.86
C LEU A 144 32.44 -0.20 0.05
N ASP A 145 32.98 0.83 0.70
CA ASP A 145 33.53 2.00 0.00
C ASP A 145 34.74 1.49 -0.79
N THR A 146 34.53 1.15 -2.06
CA THR A 146 35.60 0.88 -3.05
C THR A 146 36.03 2.16 -3.73
#